data_AF-A0AAU9TC41-F1
#
_entry.id   AF-A0AAU9TC41-F1
#
_cell.length_a   1.000
_cell.length_b   1.000
_cell.length_c   1.000
_cell.angle_alpha   90.00
_cell.angle_beta   90.00
_cell.angle_gamma   90.00
#
_symmetry.space_group_name_H-M   'P 1'
#
loop_
_entity.id
_entity.type
_entity.pdbx_description
1 polymer ?
#
loop_
_entity_poly.entity_id
_entity_poly.type
_entity_poly.pdbx_seq_one_letter_code
_entity_poly.pdbx_strand_id
1 'polypeptide(L)'
;MESPAFFELDAPAWRVTGADVPMPYARSLEARALPRPPDVVAAVVAVLGNKFELTGQIVEISFCTLSQAVSISGLLKAAIREQDVFLEDEIMYGIPFQMSDETQSPDFVLPIGKAKIERSGDHITIVCAGKATDTALQAASELAGKGIECEVINLRSLRPLDFNTIAQSIAKTHHLITVEQGWPQSGIGAEICAQVIESPTFFELDAPVWRVTGADVPIPYALALPRPPEVVAAAVAVLGNKIAEAAN
;
A
#
# COMPACT_ATOMS: atom_id res chain seq x y z
N MET A 1 5.32 12.82 -13.72
CA MET A 1 4.42 13.85 -13.19
C MET A 1 3.03 13.42 -13.61
N GLU A 2 2.23 12.90 -12.68
CA GLU A 2 0.86 12.46 -13.00
C GLU A 2 0.02 13.68 -13.41
N SER A 3 -0.92 13.45 -14.33
CA SER A 3 -1.64 14.46 -15.11
C SER A 3 -2.51 15.38 -14.22
N PRO A 4 -2.77 16.65 -14.61
CA PRO A 4 -3.76 17.53 -13.96
C PRO A 4 -5.19 16.94 -13.88
N ALA A 5 -5.43 15.82 -14.55
CA ALA A 5 -6.71 15.09 -14.56
C ALA A 5 -7.27 14.75 -13.17
N PHE A 6 -6.46 14.65 -12.12
CA PHE A 6 -6.96 14.42 -10.75
C PHE A 6 -7.96 15.52 -10.33
N PHE A 7 -7.70 16.78 -10.69
CA PHE A 7 -8.57 17.91 -10.34
C PHE A 7 -9.77 18.10 -11.29
N GLU A 8 -9.82 17.31 -12.37
CA GLU A 8 -10.90 17.35 -13.37
C GLU A 8 -11.89 16.19 -13.20
N LEU A 9 -11.64 15.28 -12.24
CA LEU A 9 -12.43 14.07 -12.04
C LEU A 9 -13.65 14.35 -11.14
N ASP A 10 -14.85 14.38 -11.73
CA ASP A 10 -16.10 14.68 -11.00
C ASP A 10 -16.61 13.50 -10.14
N ALA A 11 -16.07 12.29 -10.34
CA ALA A 11 -16.47 11.06 -9.64
C ALA A 11 -15.30 10.07 -9.56
N PRO A 12 -15.23 9.21 -8.52
CA PRO A 12 -14.18 8.21 -8.39
C PRO A 12 -14.16 7.24 -9.59
N ALA A 13 -12.97 6.77 -9.95
CA ALA A 13 -12.84 5.78 -11.01
C ALA A 13 -13.40 4.43 -10.56
N TRP A 14 -14.16 3.77 -11.43
CA TRP A 14 -14.75 2.46 -11.14
C TRP A 14 -14.05 1.36 -11.93
N ARG A 15 -13.59 0.30 -11.24
CA ARG A 15 -13.00 -0.88 -11.87
C ARG A 15 -14.01 -2.01 -11.97
N VAL A 16 -14.11 -2.57 -13.17
CA VAL A 16 -14.87 -3.78 -13.45
C VAL A 16 -13.89 -4.91 -13.67
N THR A 17 -13.79 -5.81 -12.70
CA THR A 17 -12.86 -6.94 -12.72
C THR A 17 -13.59 -8.23 -12.37
N GLY A 18 -12.91 -9.36 -12.53
CA GLY A 18 -13.41 -10.64 -12.04
C GLY A 18 -13.50 -10.67 -10.52
N ALA A 19 -14.33 -11.57 -10.00
CA ALA A 19 -14.36 -11.87 -8.57
C ALA A 19 -12.96 -12.31 -8.12
N ASP A 20 -12.53 -11.85 -6.95
CA ASP A 20 -11.22 -12.15 -6.40
C ASP A 20 -11.18 -13.58 -5.80
N VAL A 21 -11.38 -14.58 -6.67
CA VAL A 21 -11.43 -16.01 -6.36
C VAL A 21 -10.51 -16.77 -7.31
N PRO A 22 -9.88 -17.89 -6.88
CA PRO A 22 -9.22 -18.81 -7.81
C PRO A 22 -10.20 -19.19 -8.91
N MET A 23 -9.79 -19.04 -10.18
CA MET A 23 -10.69 -19.25 -11.32
C MET A 23 -11.27 -20.67 -11.29
N PRO A 24 -12.59 -20.83 -11.09
CA PRO A 24 -13.18 -22.15 -10.97
C PRO A 24 -13.35 -22.77 -12.36
N TYR A 25 -12.95 -24.04 -12.51
CA TYR A 25 -13.08 -24.77 -13.78
C TYR A 25 -14.53 -25.12 -14.14
N ALA A 26 -15.47 -24.97 -13.20
CA ALA A 26 -16.87 -25.17 -13.47
C ALA A 26 -17.43 -23.97 -14.26
N ARG A 27 -17.88 -24.19 -15.49
CA ARG A 27 -18.43 -23.15 -16.39
C ARG A 27 -19.43 -22.21 -15.71
N SER A 28 -20.29 -22.72 -14.83
CA SER A 28 -21.29 -21.92 -14.11
C SER A 28 -20.67 -20.98 -13.07
N LEU A 29 -19.55 -21.37 -12.45
CA LEU A 29 -18.81 -20.54 -11.51
C LEU A 29 -17.85 -19.60 -12.24
N GLU A 30 -17.24 -20.05 -13.34
CA GLU A 30 -16.41 -19.22 -14.22
C GLU A 30 -17.21 -18.03 -14.75
N ALA A 31 -18.44 -18.29 -15.24
CA ALA A 31 -19.36 -17.26 -15.70
C ALA A 31 -19.80 -16.27 -14.60
N ARG A 32 -19.64 -16.63 -13.32
CA ARG A 32 -19.89 -15.73 -12.17
C ARG A 32 -18.64 -15.02 -11.69
N ALA A 33 -17.47 -15.60 -11.95
CA ALA A 33 -16.17 -15.04 -11.57
C ALA A 33 -15.67 -14.02 -12.59
N LEU A 34 -16.12 -14.09 -13.85
CA LEU A 34 -15.72 -13.14 -14.89
C LEU A 34 -16.70 -11.97 -15.04
N PRO A 35 -16.21 -10.76 -15.39
CA PRO A 35 -17.07 -9.62 -15.66
C PRO A 35 -17.87 -9.85 -16.95
N ARG A 36 -19.14 -9.45 -16.92
CA ARG A 36 -20.10 -9.61 -18.02
C ARG A 36 -20.61 -8.24 -18.48
N PRO A 37 -21.23 -8.15 -19.67
CA PRO A 37 -21.79 -6.90 -20.18
C PRO A 37 -22.73 -6.16 -19.20
N PRO A 38 -23.60 -6.82 -18.42
CA PRO A 38 -24.42 -6.14 -17.42
C PRO A 38 -23.62 -5.46 -16.31
N ASP A 39 -22.47 -6.01 -15.94
CA ASP A 39 -21.62 -5.46 -14.88
C ASP A 39 -20.97 -4.15 -15.35
N VAL A 40 -20.61 -4.07 -16.64
CA VAL A 40 -20.14 -2.83 -17.28
C VAL A 40 -21.24 -1.77 -17.33
N VAL A 41 -22.46 -2.15 -17.70
CA VAL A 41 -23.61 -1.22 -17.72
C VAL A 41 -23.90 -0.70 -16.31
N ALA A 42 -23.87 -1.57 -15.30
CA ALA A 42 -24.06 -1.19 -13.91
C ALA A 42 -22.99 -0.20 -13.43
N ALA A 43 -21.71 -0.43 -13.78
CA ALA A 43 -20.62 0.49 -13.46
C ALA A 43 -20.81 1.87 -14.11
N VAL A 44 -21.18 1.92 -15.39
CA VAL A 44 -21.46 3.20 -16.09
C VAL A 44 -22.60 3.96 -15.41
N VAL A 45 -23.68 3.26 -15.05
CA VAL A 45 -24.83 3.86 -14.36
C VAL A 45 -24.44 4.32 -12.95
N ALA A 46 -23.61 3.56 -12.23
CA ALA A 46 -23.14 3.91 -10.89
C ALA A 46 -22.28 5.19 -10.89
N VAL A 47 -21.33 5.28 -11.83
CA VAL A 47 -20.47 6.46 -12.03
C VAL A 47 -21.29 7.69 -12.40
N LEU A 48 -22.27 7.57 -13.31
CA LEU A 48 -23.13 8.69 -13.69
C LEU A 48 -24.18 9.04 -12.62
N GLY A 49 -24.51 8.10 -11.73
CA GLY A 49 -25.59 8.21 -10.76
C GLY A 49 -25.15 8.47 -9.31
N ASN A 50 -23.84 8.59 -9.03
CA ASN A 50 -23.25 8.75 -7.69
C ASN A 50 -23.76 7.73 -6.66
N LYS A 51 -23.92 6.47 -7.06
CA LYS A 51 -24.28 5.37 -6.14
C LYS A 51 -23.08 4.46 -5.93
N PHE A 52 -22.51 4.49 -4.73
CA PHE A 52 -21.29 3.76 -4.38
C PHE A 52 -21.64 2.54 -3.52
N GLU A 53 -21.61 1.34 -4.10
CA GLU A 53 -21.58 0.08 -3.35
C GLU A 53 -20.28 -0.68 -3.65
N LEU A 54 -19.50 -0.95 -2.61
CA LEU A 54 -18.26 -1.72 -2.68
C LEU A 54 -18.59 -3.20 -2.86
N THR A 55 -18.39 -3.74 -4.06
CA THR A 55 -18.38 -5.19 -4.28
C THR A 55 -16.95 -5.70 -4.35
N GLY A 56 -16.39 -6.08 -3.20
CA GLY A 56 -15.16 -6.83 -3.10
C GLY A 56 -15.26 -7.82 -1.94
N GLN A 57 -15.28 -9.12 -2.23
CA GLN A 57 -15.07 -10.19 -1.25
C GLN A 57 -13.84 -11.00 -1.67
N ILE A 58 -13.01 -11.27 -0.66
CA ILE A 58 -11.59 -11.66 -0.70
C ILE A 58 -11.43 -13.19 -0.84
N VAL A 59 -10.38 -13.67 -1.52
CA VAL A 59 -9.84 -15.04 -1.34
C VAL A 59 -8.30 -15.11 -1.14
N GLU A 60 -7.96 -16.10 -0.32
CA GLU A 60 -6.73 -16.64 0.30
C GLU A 60 -5.57 -16.97 -0.65
N ILE A 61 -4.74 -15.99 -0.97
CA ILE A 61 -3.29 -16.25 -1.13
C ILE A 61 -2.61 -15.15 -0.36
N SER A 62 -1.98 -15.50 0.76
CA SER A 62 -1.26 -14.50 1.53
C SER A 62 0.13 -14.26 0.96
N PHE A 63 0.46 -12.99 0.73
CA PHE A 63 1.82 -12.57 0.42
C PHE A 63 2.31 -11.71 1.58
N CYS A 64 3.13 -12.26 2.45
CA CYS A 64 3.71 -11.51 3.57
C CYS A 64 5.09 -10.94 3.18
N THR A 65 5.37 -9.70 3.59
CA THR A 65 6.62 -8.99 3.30
C THR A 65 7.33 -8.56 4.57
N LEU A 66 8.67 -8.58 4.56
CA LEU A 66 9.51 -8.26 5.72
C LEU A 66 9.50 -6.77 6.09
N SER A 67 9.87 -6.45 7.32
CA SER A 67 10.39 -5.11 7.64
C SER A 67 11.18 -5.11 8.96
N GLN A 68 10.72 -5.88 9.95
CA GLN A 68 11.30 -5.98 11.28
C GLN A 68 11.32 -7.44 11.73
N ALA A 69 12.34 -7.86 12.49
CA ALA A 69 12.46 -9.25 12.98
C ALA A 69 11.21 -9.74 13.73
N VAL A 70 10.52 -8.85 14.44
CA VAL A 70 9.23 -9.15 15.10
C VAL A 70 8.17 -9.57 14.08
N SER A 71 8.04 -8.82 12.99
CA SER A 71 7.10 -9.15 11.90
C SER A 71 7.46 -10.49 11.26
N ILE A 72 8.75 -10.81 11.11
CA ILE A 72 9.22 -12.08 10.53
C ILE A 72 8.84 -13.26 11.42
N SER A 73 9.18 -13.22 12.71
CA SER A 73 8.90 -14.31 13.66
C SER A 73 7.41 -14.65 13.70
N GLY A 74 6.55 -13.62 13.76
CA GLY A 74 5.10 -13.81 13.84
C GLY A 74 4.46 -14.25 12.53
N LEU A 75 4.82 -13.62 11.39
CA LEU A 75 4.20 -13.91 10.10
C LEU A 75 4.71 -15.19 9.46
N LEU A 76 5.98 -15.57 9.66
CA LEU A 76 6.51 -16.84 9.14
C LEU A 76 5.78 -18.02 9.79
N LYS A 77 5.52 -17.95 11.10
CA LYS A 77 4.74 -18.98 11.80
C LYS A 77 3.29 -19.02 11.33
N ALA A 78 2.68 -17.86 11.05
CA ALA A 78 1.35 -17.80 10.45
C ALA A 78 1.34 -18.48 9.07
N ALA A 79 2.30 -18.11 8.20
CA ALA A 79 2.42 -18.64 6.85
C ALA A 79 2.65 -20.16 6.83
N ILE A 80 3.47 -20.71 7.74
CA ILE A 80 3.67 -22.16 7.87
C ILE A 80 2.36 -22.87 8.26
N ARG A 81 1.55 -22.27 9.13
CA ARG A 81 0.28 -22.86 9.61
C ARG A 81 -0.80 -22.82 8.53
N GLU A 82 -0.83 -21.76 7.72
CA GLU A 82 -1.83 -21.53 6.67
C GLU A 82 -1.38 -22.04 5.29
N GLN A 83 -0.12 -22.47 5.13
CA GLN A 83 0.49 -22.94 3.88
C GLN A 83 0.58 -21.85 2.79
N ASP A 84 0.95 -20.65 3.22
CA ASP A 84 1.02 -19.45 2.38
C ASP A 84 2.43 -19.13 1.86
N VAL A 85 2.49 -18.15 0.94
CA VAL A 85 3.75 -17.64 0.38
C VAL A 85 4.35 -16.58 1.30
N PHE A 86 5.60 -16.80 1.70
CA PHE A 86 6.38 -15.86 2.48
C PHE A 86 7.49 -15.25 1.63
N LEU A 87 7.46 -13.92 1.42
CA LEU A 87 8.48 -13.22 0.63
C LEU A 87 9.53 -12.63 1.57
N GLU A 88 10.75 -13.15 1.45
CA GLU A 88 11.91 -12.70 2.21
C GLU A 88 12.73 -11.67 1.43
N ASP A 89 13.50 -10.87 2.16
CA ASP A 89 14.41 -9.85 1.65
C ASP A 89 15.80 -10.19 2.18
N GLU A 90 16.68 -10.58 1.27
CA GLU A 90 18.05 -11.02 1.54
C GLU A 90 18.85 -9.99 2.36
N ILE A 91 18.64 -8.70 2.07
CA ILE A 91 19.40 -7.63 2.70
C ILE A 91 19.02 -7.50 4.19
N MET A 92 17.84 -7.96 4.58
CA MET A 92 17.33 -7.85 5.95
C MET A 92 17.90 -8.90 6.90
N TYR A 93 18.48 -10.00 6.39
CA TYR A 93 18.98 -11.09 7.25
C TYR A 93 20.10 -10.66 8.20
N GLY A 94 20.93 -9.69 7.78
CA GLY A 94 22.07 -9.20 8.57
C GLY A 94 21.75 -8.05 9.54
N ILE A 95 20.50 -7.56 9.56
CA ILE A 95 20.14 -6.38 10.34
C ILE A 95 19.61 -6.81 11.71
N PRO A 96 20.25 -6.40 12.82
CA PRO A 96 19.77 -6.72 14.16
C PRO A 96 18.57 -5.87 14.54
N PHE A 97 17.57 -6.48 15.17
CA PHE A 97 16.40 -5.81 15.73
C PHE A 97 16.23 -6.18 17.20
N GLN A 98 15.60 -5.29 17.97
CA GLN A 98 15.20 -5.59 19.34
C GLN A 98 14.05 -6.59 19.34
N MET A 99 14.21 -7.66 20.14
CA MET A 99 13.22 -8.72 20.32
C MET A 99 12.80 -8.76 21.78
N SER A 100 11.52 -8.58 22.07
CA SER A 100 10.97 -8.76 23.41
C SER A 100 10.75 -10.24 23.73
N ASP A 101 10.58 -10.57 25.01
CA ASP A 101 10.33 -11.95 25.46
C ASP A 101 9.06 -12.53 24.82
N GLU A 102 8.03 -11.70 24.61
CA GLU A 102 6.80 -12.11 23.91
C GLU A 102 7.10 -12.52 22.47
N THR A 103 7.92 -11.75 21.75
CA THR A 103 8.23 -12.02 20.33
C THR A 103 9.14 -13.23 20.13
N GLN A 104 9.86 -13.64 21.19
CA GLN A 104 10.68 -14.84 21.22
C GLN A 104 9.88 -16.09 21.60
N SER A 105 8.66 -15.94 22.13
CA SER A 105 7.78 -17.06 22.46
C SER A 105 7.49 -17.93 21.23
N PRO A 106 7.46 -19.27 21.37
CA PRO A 106 7.07 -20.16 20.28
C PRO A 106 5.64 -19.88 19.78
N ASP A 107 4.77 -19.40 20.65
CA ASP A 107 3.34 -19.15 20.34
C ASP A 107 3.07 -17.77 19.75
N PHE A 108 4.08 -16.91 19.65
CA PHE A 108 3.94 -15.59 19.04
C PHE A 108 3.60 -15.72 17.55
N VAL A 109 2.41 -15.27 17.17
CA VAL A 109 1.92 -15.27 15.79
C VAL A 109 1.25 -13.92 15.52
N LEU A 110 1.48 -13.39 14.32
CA LEU A 110 0.83 -12.17 13.86
C LEU A 110 -0.30 -12.52 12.87
N PRO A 111 -1.43 -11.80 12.91
CA PRO A 111 -2.51 -12.02 11.97
C PRO A 111 -2.08 -11.60 10.57
N ILE A 112 -2.35 -12.47 9.60
CA ILE A 112 -2.24 -12.16 8.17
C ILE A 112 -3.32 -11.13 7.80
N GLY A 113 -2.99 -10.21 6.90
CA GLY A 113 -3.91 -9.17 6.44
C GLY A 113 -4.06 -8.00 7.41
N LYS A 114 -3.08 -7.80 8.30
CA LYS A 114 -3.05 -6.66 9.23
C LYS A 114 -1.77 -5.86 9.11
N ALA A 115 -1.93 -4.62 8.67
CA ALA A 115 -0.86 -3.65 8.61
C ALA A 115 -0.47 -3.16 10.01
N LYS A 116 0.69 -2.52 10.12
CA LYS A 116 1.18 -1.91 11.35
C LYS A 116 1.58 -0.47 11.06
N ILE A 117 1.10 0.44 11.88
CA ILE A 117 1.60 1.81 11.92
C ILE A 117 2.93 1.77 12.68
N GLU A 118 4.04 1.97 11.97
CA GLU A 118 5.38 2.00 12.55
C GLU A 118 5.70 3.35 13.19
N ARG A 119 5.13 4.43 12.63
CA ARG A 119 5.26 5.81 13.09
C ARG A 119 3.94 6.54 12.90
N SER A 120 3.44 7.20 13.93
CA SER A 120 2.26 8.08 13.81
C SER A 120 2.68 9.43 13.25
N GLY A 121 1.79 10.04 12.45
CA GLY A 121 1.96 11.41 11.95
C GLY A 121 0.66 11.95 11.38
N ASP A 122 0.61 13.25 11.13
CA ASP A 122 -0.66 13.94 10.81
C ASP A 122 -0.63 14.65 9.45
N HIS A 123 0.52 14.78 8.79
CA HIS A 123 0.62 15.54 7.55
C HIS A 123 0.53 14.66 6.29
N ILE A 124 1.09 13.45 6.31
CA ILE A 124 1.13 12.58 5.15
C ILE A 124 1.21 11.11 5.55
N THR A 125 0.48 10.25 4.82
CA THR A 125 0.55 8.80 4.96
C THR A 125 1.56 8.21 3.97
N ILE A 126 2.50 7.41 4.46
CA ILE A 126 3.48 6.67 3.67
C ILE A 126 3.21 5.17 3.85
N VAL A 127 2.76 4.50 2.79
CA VAL A 127 2.50 3.06 2.79
C VAL A 127 3.66 2.33 2.14
N CYS A 128 4.19 1.30 2.80
CA CYS A 128 5.36 0.57 2.34
C CYS A 128 5.32 -0.91 2.72
N ALA A 129 6.15 -1.70 2.04
CA ALA A 129 6.33 -3.13 2.27
C ALA A 129 7.80 -3.51 2.09
N GLY A 130 8.27 -4.56 2.78
CA GLY A 130 9.66 -4.96 2.66
C GLY A 130 10.61 -3.97 3.34
N LYS A 131 11.87 -4.00 2.89
CA LYS A 131 12.92 -3.02 3.22
C LYS A 131 12.58 -1.58 2.82
N ALA A 132 11.55 -1.34 2.00
CA ALA A 132 11.06 0.02 1.76
C ALA A 132 10.57 0.70 3.05
N THR A 133 10.20 -0.09 4.08
CA THR A 133 9.83 0.41 5.41
C THR A 133 10.97 1.18 6.08
N ASP A 134 12.19 0.64 6.03
CA ASP A 134 13.36 1.32 6.62
C ASP A 134 13.66 2.62 5.88
N THR A 135 13.51 2.61 4.55
CA THR A 135 13.69 3.78 3.69
C THR A 135 12.65 4.86 4.03
N ALA A 136 11.39 4.46 4.24
CA ALA A 136 10.32 5.35 4.64
C ALA A 136 10.53 5.94 6.04
N LEU A 137 10.98 5.15 7.03
CA LEU A 137 11.28 5.62 8.38
C LEU A 137 12.44 6.62 8.41
N GLN A 138 13.49 6.39 7.61
CA GLN A 138 14.60 7.33 7.45
C GLN A 138 14.13 8.65 6.82
N ALA A 139 13.34 8.58 5.74
CA ALA A 139 12.76 9.76 5.10
C ALA A 139 11.84 10.54 6.05
N ALA A 140 10.99 9.85 6.82
CA ALA A 140 10.13 10.45 7.83
C ALA A 140 10.92 11.15 8.94
N SER A 141 12.08 10.61 9.32
CA SER A 141 12.97 11.25 10.30
C SER A 141 13.61 12.52 9.76
N GLU A 142 13.99 12.55 8.48
CA GLU A 142 14.49 13.77 7.83
C GLU A 142 13.40 14.84 7.70
N LEU A 143 12.18 14.42 7.34
CA LEU A 143 11.01 15.28 7.20
C LEU A 143 10.54 15.88 8.55
N ALA A 144 10.65 15.12 9.64
CA ALA A 144 10.37 15.62 10.99
C ALA A 144 11.29 16.80 11.36
N GLY A 145 12.55 16.77 10.92
CA GLY A 145 13.48 17.90 11.08
C GLY A 145 13.06 19.17 10.32
N LYS A 146 12.11 19.05 9.38
CA LYS A 146 11.50 20.14 8.61
C LYS A 146 10.06 20.44 9.07
N GLY A 147 9.63 19.89 10.22
CA GLY A 147 8.29 20.08 10.78
C GLY A 147 7.21 19.19 10.15
N ILE A 148 7.57 18.20 9.33
CA ILE A 148 6.61 17.36 8.61
C ILE A 148 6.53 15.98 9.28
N GLU A 149 5.47 15.81 10.05
CA GLU A 149 5.12 14.53 10.67
C GLU A 149 4.45 13.55 9.69
N CYS A 150 5.18 12.49 9.33
CA CYS A 150 4.71 11.44 8.44
C CYS A 150 4.19 10.23 9.23
N GLU A 151 3.01 9.73 8.85
CA GLU A 151 2.51 8.43 9.29
C GLU A 151 3.08 7.33 8.39
N VAL A 152 3.81 6.37 8.96
CA VAL A 152 4.43 5.28 8.20
C VAL A 152 3.69 3.99 8.48
N ILE A 153 3.06 3.44 7.44
CA ILE A 153 2.32 2.18 7.47
C ILE A 153 3.16 1.10 6.78
N ASN A 154 3.43 0.05 7.53
CA ASN A 154 3.99 -1.19 7.03
C ASN A 154 2.86 -2.17 6.74
N LEU A 155 2.69 -2.54 5.48
CA LEU A 155 1.59 -3.41 5.03
C LEU A 155 1.59 -4.78 5.69
N ARG A 156 2.78 -5.36 5.92
CA ARG A 156 3.01 -6.75 6.36
C ARG A 156 2.47 -7.83 5.43
N SER A 157 1.24 -7.70 4.94
CA SER A 157 0.58 -8.57 3.98
C SER A 157 0.14 -7.76 2.76
N LEU A 158 0.51 -8.21 1.56
CA LEU A 158 0.10 -7.63 0.28
C LEU A 158 -1.29 -8.12 -0.13
N ARG A 159 -1.62 -9.35 0.24
CA ARG A 159 -2.91 -9.98 0.02
C ARG A 159 -3.23 -10.82 1.27
N PRO A 160 -4.44 -10.74 1.83
CA PRO A 160 -5.36 -9.61 1.67
C PRO A 160 -4.71 -8.30 2.13
N LEU A 161 -4.94 -7.23 1.37
CA LEU A 161 -4.45 -5.89 1.72
C LEU A 161 -5.31 -5.31 2.85
N ASP A 162 -4.66 -4.77 3.89
CA ASP A 162 -5.37 -4.10 4.99
C ASP A 162 -5.79 -2.67 4.61
N PHE A 163 -6.70 -2.56 3.64
CA PHE A 163 -7.14 -1.28 3.10
C PHE A 163 -7.79 -0.38 4.16
N ASN A 164 -8.45 -0.95 5.16
CA ASN A 164 -9.09 -0.19 6.24
C ASN A 164 -8.09 0.68 7.02
N THR A 165 -6.91 0.14 7.32
CA THR A 165 -5.86 0.88 8.02
C THR A 165 -5.32 2.02 7.15
N ILE A 166 -5.19 1.79 5.85
CA ILE A 166 -4.77 2.83 4.89
C ILE A 166 -5.82 3.93 4.80
N ALA A 167 -7.09 3.58 4.63
CA ALA A 167 -8.20 4.53 4.53
C ALA A 167 -8.35 5.40 5.79
N GLN A 168 -8.22 4.81 6.98
CA GLN A 168 -8.25 5.56 8.24
C GLN A 168 -7.09 6.56 8.37
N SER A 169 -5.91 6.17 7.88
CA SER A 169 -4.74 7.04 7.87
C SER A 169 -4.91 8.20 6.90
N ILE A 170 -5.43 7.94 5.68
CA ILE A 170 -5.71 8.98 4.69
C ILE A 170 -6.78 9.95 5.19
N ALA A 171 -7.83 9.46 5.85
CA ALA A 171 -8.86 10.33 6.45
C ALA A 171 -8.29 11.28 7.52
N LYS A 172 -7.11 10.97 8.08
CA LYS A 172 -6.41 11.84 9.03
C LYS A 172 -5.42 12.79 8.33
N THR A 173 -4.66 12.31 7.35
CA THR A 173 -3.53 13.04 6.77
C THR A 173 -3.85 13.74 5.46
N HIS A 174 -4.92 13.34 4.78
CA HIS A 174 -5.37 13.82 3.47
C HIS A 174 -4.37 13.63 2.30
N HIS A 175 -3.24 12.96 2.53
CA HIS A 175 -2.17 12.79 1.53
C HIS A 175 -1.60 11.38 1.59
N LEU A 176 -1.32 10.77 0.44
CA LEU A 176 -0.79 9.41 0.34
C LEU A 176 0.43 9.32 -0.57
N ILE A 177 1.45 8.58 -0.08
CA ILE A 177 2.58 8.10 -0.88
C ILE A 177 2.73 6.60 -0.67
N THR A 178 2.99 5.87 -1.76
CA THR A 178 3.37 4.44 -1.69
C THR A 178 4.85 4.28 -2.01
N VAL A 179 5.55 3.44 -1.25
CA VAL A 179 6.97 3.14 -1.48
C VAL A 179 7.18 1.63 -1.65
N GLU A 180 7.72 1.24 -2.80
CA GLU A 180 8.07 -0.15 -3.10
C GLU A 180 9.41 -0.24 -3.85
N GLN A 181 10.10 -1.38 -3.75
CA GLN A 181 11.36 -1.62 -4.49
C GLN A 181 11.15 -2.29 -5.84
N GLY A 182 9.94 -2.76 -6.12
CA GLY A 182 9.58 -3.39 -7.39
C GLY A 182 9.51 -2.39 -8.54
N TRP A 183 9.24 -2.90 -9.73
CA TRP A 183 8.99 -2.09 -10.90
C TRP A 183 7.71 -1.25 -10.76
N PRO A 184 7.65 -0.07 -11.42
CA PRO A 184 6.49 0.80 -11.32
C PRO A 184 5.24 0.23 -11.99
N GLN A 185 5.41 -0.60 -13.01
CA GLN A 185 4.28 -1.18 -13.73
C GLN A 185 3.76 -2.42 -13.00
N SER A 186 2.45 -2.46 -12.76
CA SER A 186 1.77 -3.57 -12.06
C SER A 186 2.31 -3.89 -10.67
N GLY A 187 2.90 -2.88 -10.01
CA GLY A 187 3.39 -2.97 -8.63
C GLY A 187 2.29 -2.85 -7.58
N ILE A 188 2.67 -2.99 -6.31
CA ILE A 188 1.76 -2.93 -5.16
C ILE A 188 1.18 -1.52 -5.03
N GLY A 189 1.98 -0.49 -5.32
CA GLY A 189 1.54 0.90 -5.30
C GLY A 189 0.43 1.18 -6.31
N ALA A 190 0.40 0.46 -7.43
CA ALA A 190 -0.67 0.61 -8.42
C ALA A 190 -2.02 0.09 -7.89
N GLU A 191 -2.03 -1.05 -7.18
CA GLU A 191 -3.25 -1.60 -6.58
C GLU A 191 -3.75 -0.71 -5.43
N ILE A 192 -2.85 -0.18 -4.58
CA ILE A 192 -3.25 0.74 -3.52
C ILE A 192 -3.90 2.00 -4.11
N CYS A 193 -3.29 2.59 -5.15
CA CYS A 193 -3.85 3.76 -5.82
C CYS A 193 -5.23 3.45 -6.41
N ALA A 194 -5.40 2.29 -7.04
CA ALA A 194 -6.68 1.86 -7.59
C ALA A 194 -7.75 1.74 -6.49
N GLN A 195 -7.48 1.05 -5.39
CA GLN A 195 -8.44 0.90 -4.29
C GLN A 195 -8.79 2.23 -3.62
N VAL A 196 -7.83 3.13 -3.46
CA VAL A 196 -8.08 4.46 -2.90
C VAL A 196 -9.03 5.25 -3.81
N ILE A 197 -8.76 5.28 -5.12
CA ILE A 197 -9.58 6.00 -6.09
C ILE A 197 -10.97 5.35 -6.24
N GLU A 198 -11.08 4.03 -6.14
CA GLU A 198 -12.35 3.27 -6.25
C GLU A 198 -13.26 3.41 -5.03
N SER A 199 -12.75 3.96 -3.92
CA SER A 199 -13.45 4.00 -2.64
C SER A 199 -13.84 5.43 -2.23
N PRO A 200 -14.72 5.59 -1.22
CA PRO A 200 -15.03 6.92 -0.67
C PRO A 200 -13.81 7.68 -0.15
N THR A 201 -12.70 6.99 0.13
CA THR A 201 -11.42 7.60 0.53
C THR A 201 -10.88 8.57 -0.52
N PHE A 202 -11.28 8.44 -1.79
CA PHE A 202 -10.96 9.40 -2.84
C PHE A 202 -11.30 10.86 -2.44
N PHE A 203 -12.42 11.08 -1.77
CA PHE A 203 -12.87 12.42 -1.38
C PHE A 203 -12.08 13.01 -0.20
N GLU A 204 -11.30 12.20 0.51
CA GLU A 204 -10.44 12.63 1.62
C GLU A 204 -9.07 13.13 1.13
N LEU A 205 -8.72 12.92 -0.16
CA LEU A 205 -7.43 13.31 -0.72
C LEU A 205 -7.38 14.78 -1.14
N ASP A 206 -6.45 15.53 -0.56
CA ASP A 206 -6.14 16.92 -0.94
C ASP A 206 -5.18 17.01 -2.15
N ALA A 207 -4.49 15.91 -2.47
CA ALA A 207 -3.46 15.84 -3.51
C ALA A 207 -3.46 14.45 -4.18
N PRO A 208 -2.97 14.36 -5.43
CA PRO A 208 -2.82 13.06 -6.10
C PRO A 208 -1.82 12.17 -5.34
N VAL A 209 -2.11 10.87 -5.35
CA VAL A 209 -1.23 9.85 -4.76
C VAL A 209 0.08 9.77 -5.55
N TRP A 210 1.23 9.73 -4.86
CA TRP A 210 2.52 9.51 -5.51
C TRP A 210 3.10 8.14 -5.22
N ARG A 211 3.75 7.54 -6.23
CA ARG A 211 4.38 6.22 -6.14
C ARG A 211 5.88 6.34 -6.28
N VAL A 212 6.61 5.91 -5.26
CA VAL A 212 8.06 5.78 -5.26
C VAL A 212 8.40 4.32 -5.46
N THR A 213 9.07 4.01 -6.57
CA THR A 213 9.30 2.65 -7.07
C THR A 213 10.77 2.46 -7.45
N GLY A 214 11.19 1.22 -7.68
CA GLY A 214 12.45 0.96 -8.39
C GLY A 214 12.38 1.48 -9.84
N ALA A 215 13.54 1.70 -10.46
CA ALA A 215 13.56 2.11 -11.86
C ALA A 215 12.99 1.01 -12.77
N ASP A 216 12.29 1.39 -13.85
CA ASP A 216 11.73 0.46 -14.85
C ASP A 216 12.81 -0.07 -15.80
N VAL A 217 13.77 -0.78 -15.22
CA VAL A 217 14.89 -1.42 -15.91
C VAL A 217 15.21 -2.75 -15.22
N PRO A 218 15.76 -3.74 -15.94
CA PRO A 218 16.42 -4.87 -15.29
C PRO A 218 17.47 -4.35 -14.31
N ILE A 219 17.51 -4.90 -13.10
CA ILE A 219 18.38 -4.41 -12.01
C ILE A 219 19.82 -4.31 -12.53
N PRO A 220 20.38 -3.09 -12.66
CA PRO A 220 21.74 -2.93 -13.12
C PRO A 220 22.72 -3.35 -12.03
N TYR A 221 23.98 -3.59 -12.42
CA TYR A 221 25.06 -3.79 -11.44
C TYR A 221 25.23 -2.56 -10.51
N ALA A 222 24.87 -1.37 -11.01
CA ALA A 222 24.76 -0.15 -10.21
C ALA A 222 23.38 -0.04 -9.54
N LEU A 223 23.36 0.41 -8.28
CA LEU A 223 22.18 0.49 -7.43
C LEU A 223 21.04 1.34 -8.07
N ALA A 224 19.87 0.74 -8.32
CA ALA A 224 18.68 1.40 -8.90
C ALA A 224 17.41 1.24 -8.03
N LEU A 225 17.60 1.13 -6.71
CA LEU A 225 16.53 0.99 -5.72
C LEU A 225 16.10 2.36 -5.17
N PRO A 226 14.85 2.51 -4.70
CA PRO A 226 14.37 3.73 -4.08
C PRO A 226 15.20 4.12 -2.85
N ARG A 227 15.50 5.42 -2.70
CA ARG A 227 16.31 5.95 -1.60
C ARG A 227 15.56 7.02 -0.79
N PRO A 228 16.00 7.31 0.46
CA PRO A 228 15.32 8.31 1.29
C PRO A 228 15.12 9.68 0.60
N PRO A 229 16.10 10.24 -0.15
CA PRO A 229 15.90 11.51 -0.84
C PRO A 229 14.77 11.51 -1.87
N GLU A 230 14.49 10.37 -2.50
CA GLU A 230 13.40 10.24 -3.49
C GLU A 230 12.03 10.20 -2.79
N VAL A 231 11.96 9.57 -1.62
CA VAL A 231 10.75 9.60 -0.76
C VAL A 231 10.51 11.01 -0.21
N VAL A 232 11.56 11.71 0.22
CA VAL A 232 11.47 13.11 0.66
C VAL A 232 11.00 14.01 -0.48
N ALA A 233 11.57 13.86 -1.68
CA ALA A 233 11.14 14.62 -2.86
C ALA A 233 9.66 14.35 -3.20
N ALA A 234 9.21 13.11 -3.02
CA ALA A 234 7.81 12.74 -3.19
C ALA A 234 6.89 13.42 -2.17
N ALA A 235 7.25 13.38 -0.89
CA ALA A 235 6.50 14.06 0.16
C ALA A 235 6.40 15.57 -0.09
N VAL A 236 7.51 16.18 -0.51
CA VAL A 236 7.57 17.60 -0.88
C VAL A 236 6.65 17.91 -2.06
N ALA A 237 6.65 17.07 -3.10
CA ALA A 237 5.81 17.29 -4.27
C ALA A 237 4.31 17.16 -3.95
N VAL A 238 3.93 16.21 -3.08
CA VAL A 238 2.54 15.98 -2.67
C VAL A 238 2.04 17.10 -1.74
N LEU A 239 2.85 17.56 -0.80
CA LEU A 239 2.48 18.62 0.15
C LEU A 239 2.56 20.02 -0.45
N GLY A 240 3.21 20.18 -1.60
CA GLY A 240 3.37 21.47 -2.28
C GLY A 240 4.03 22.55 -1.42
N ASN A 241 3.49 23.77 -1.45
CA ASN A 241 4.05 24.94 -0.74
C ASN A 241 3.88 24.91 0.79
N LYS A 242 3.19 23.92 1.39
CA LYS A 242 3.00 23.85 2.86
C LYS A 242 4.32 23.70 3.64
N ILE A 243 5.40 23.30 2.97
CA ILE A 243 6.75 23.22 3.55
C ILE A 243 7.36 24.60 3.80
N ALA A 244 6.97 25.61 3.02
CA ALA A 244 7.41 26.99 3.24
C ALA A 244 6.72 27.65 4.44
N GLU A 245 5.54 27.17 4.84
CA GLU A 245 4.79 27.68 6.00
C GLU A 245 5.22 27.01 7.32
N ALA A 246 5.63 25.73 7.29
CA ALA A 246 6.13 25.02 8.47
C ALA A 246 7.57 25.43 8.88
N ALA A 247 8.30 26.12 7.98
CA ALA A 247 9.68 26.58 8.19
C ALA A 247 9.80 28.05 8.64
N ASN A 248 8.68 28.75 8.89
CA ASN A 248 8.63 30.13 9.40
C ASN A 248 8.09 30.20 10.83
#